data_AF-A0A2V9XLS0-F1
#
_entry.id   AF-A0A2V9XLS0-F1
#
_cell.length_a   1.000
_cell.length_b   1.000
_cell.length_c   1.000
_cell.angle_alpha   90.00
_cell.angle_beta   90.00
_cell.angle_gamma   90.00
#
_symmetry.space_group_name_H-M   'P 1'
#
loop_
_entity.id
_entity.type
_entity.pdbx_description
1 polymer ?
#
loop_
_entity_poly.entity_id
_entity_poly.type
_entity_poly.pdbx_seq_one_letter_code
_entity_poly.pdbx_strand_id
1 'polypeptide(L)' 'MLPEDLTYHASWVDSAGTRCFQVMEAPRPELLNSWVSRWDDLIDFEIVPVLAPTDFWAKAQLSQNDLPPS' A
#
# COMPACT_ATOMS: atom_id res chain seq x y z
N MET A 1 3.60 -18.17 -4.97
CA MET A 1 4.86 -17.58 -4.48
C MET A 1 4.81 -16.07 -4.70
N LEU A 2 5.48 -15.29 -3.83
CA LEU A 2 5.56 -13.83 -3.96
C LEU A 2 6.36 -13.47 -5.24
N PRO A 3 5.86 -12.58 -6.12
CA PRO A 3 6.63 -12.04 -7.25
C PRO A 3 7.96 -11.42 -6.79
N GLU A 4 9.01 -11.49 -7.63
CA GLU A 4 10.35 -11.00 -7.29
C GLU A 4 10.39 -9.50 -6.97
N ASP A 5 9.53 -8.71 -7.63
CA ASP A 5 9.47 -7.25 -7.45
C ASP A 5 8.62 -6.80 -6.24
N LEU A 6 8.14 -7.74 -5.43
CA LEU A 6 7.35 -7.44 -4.23
C LEU A 6 8.10 -7.88 -2.98
N THR A 7 8.13 -7.01 -1.98
CA THR A 7 8.67 -7.30 -0.66
C THR A 7 7.54 -7.40 0.35
N TYR A 8 7.46 -8.52 1.05
CA TYR A 8 6.56 -8.69 2.19
C TYR A 8 7.28 -8.25 3.47
N HIS A 9 6.64 -7.42 4.28
CA HIS A 9 7.21 -6.95 5.55
C HIS A 9 6.57 -7.65 6.75
N ALA A 10 5.25 -7.64 6.84
CA ALA A 10 4.52 -8.19 7.99
C ALA A 10 3.03 -8.39 7.67
N SER A 11 2.37 -9.21 8.50
CA SER A 11 0.91 -9.40 8.45
C SER A 11 0.32 -9.63 9.83
N TRP A 12 -0.94 -9.25 9.97
CA TRP A 12 -1.75 -9.49 11.15
C TRP A 12 -3.15 -9.92 10.73
N VAL A 13 -3.74 -10.87 11.46
CA VAL A 13 -5.13 -11.26 11.29
C VAL A 13 -5.95 -10.52 12.34
N ASP A 14 -7.14 -10.03 11.96
CA ASP A 14 -8.07 -9.45 12.91
C ASP A 14 -8.52 -10.46 13.97
N SER A 15 -9.11 -9.98 15.07
CA SER A 15 -9.54 -10.85 16.16
C SER A 15 -10.67 -11.81 15.77
N ALA A 16 -11.43 -11.48 14.72
CA ALA A 16 -12.52 -12.31 14.21
C ALA A 16 -12.04 -13.41 13.24
N GLY A 17 -10.79 -13.36 12.76
CA GLY A 17 -10.27 -14.29 11.76
C GLY A 17 -10.83 -14.06 10.35
N THR A 18 -11.39 -12.89 10.08
CA THR A 18 -12.09 -12.56 8.82
C THR A 18 -11.28 -11.67 7.89
N ARG A 19 -10.26 -10.97 8.41
CA ARG A 19 -9.45 -10.02 7.63
C ARG A 19 -7.98 -10.18 7.96
N CYS A 20 -7.15 -10.17 6.91
CA CYS A 20 -5.71 -10.15 7.03
C CYS A 20 -5.20 -8.79 6.54
N PHE A 21 -4.44 -8.10 7.39
CA PHE A 21 -3.73 -6.88 7.05
C PHE A 21 -2.30 -7.24 6.69
N GLN A 22 -1.80 -6.73 5.57
CA GLN A 22 -0.44 -6.98 5.10
C GLN A 22 0.26 -5.66 4.80
N VAL A 23 1.52 -5.55 5.24
CA VAL A 23 2.42 -4.48 4.81
C VAL A 23 3.29 -5.05 3.71
N MET A 24 3.14 -4.48 2.51
CA MET A 24 3.81 -4.88 1.29
C MET A 24 4.53 -3.66 0.72
N GLU A 25 5.70 -3.87 0.12
CA GLU A 25 6.44 -2.86 -0.60
C GLU A 25 6.61 -3.29 -2.07
N ALA A 26 6.41 -2.33 -2.96
CA ALA A 26 6.55 -2.50 -4.39
C ALA A 26 7.16 -1.23 -4.99
N PRO A 27 8.11 -1.34 -5.94
CA PRO A 27 8.64 -0.17 -6.66
C PRO A 27 7.55 0.63 -7.39
N ARG A 28 6.46 -0.04 -7.77
CA ARG A 28 5.27 0.59 -8.37
C ARG A 28 3.99 -0.09 -7.87
N PRO A 29 2.93 0.67 -7.53
CA PRO A 29 1.67 0.11 -7.02
C PRO A 29 1.04 -0.94 -7.94
N GLU A 30 1.16 -0.78 -9.26
CA GLU A 30 0.54 -1.71 -10.23
C GLU A 30 1.10 -3.14 -10.13
N LEU A 31 2.31 -3.33 -9.57
CA LEU A 31 2.89 -4.66 -9.41
C LEU A 31 2.14 -5.52 -8.38
N LEU A 32 1.41 -4.88 -7.44
CA LEU A 32 0.55 -5.58 -6.50
C LEU A 32 -0.67 -6.20 -7.20
N ASN A 33 -1.11 -5.68 -8.34
CA ASN A 33 -2.26 -6.22 -9.07
C ASN A 33 -2.04 -7.67 -9.49
N SER A 34 -0.84 -8.03 -9.94
CA SER A 34 -0.48 -9.40 -10.30
C SER A 34 -0.45 -10.35 -9.10
N TRP A 35 -0.23 -9.83 -7.90
CA TRP A 35 -0.33 -10.60 -6.67
C TRP A 35 -1.80 -10.80 -6.29
N VAL A 36 -2.59 -9.72 -6.28
CA VAL A 36 -4.03 -9.72 -5.97
C VAL A 36 -4.81 -10.62 -6.93
N SER A 37 -4.54 -10.55 -8.23
CA SER A 37 -5.27 -11.32 -9.25
C SER A 37 -5.13 -12.84 -9.10
N ARG A 38 -4.18 -13.32 -8.29
CA ARG A 38 -4.00 -14.76 -7.98
C ARG A 38 -4.94 -15.25 -6.89
N TRP A 39 -5.64 -14.34 -6.22
CA TRP A 39 -6.49 -14.59 -5.06
C TRP A 39 -7.88 -13.96 -5.22
N ASP A 40 -8.17 -13.36 -6.37
CA ASP A 40 -9.40 -12.59 -6.66
C ASP A 40 -10.67 -13.45 -6.58
N ASP A 41 -10.54 -14.77 -6.72
CA ASP A 41 -11.62 -15.75 -6.56
C ASP A 41 -11.84 -16.19 -5.10
N LEU A 42 -10.92 -15.85 -4.19
CA LEU A 42 -10.90 -16.35 -2.82
C LEU A 42 -11.14 -15.26 -1.78
N ILE A 43 -10.59 -14.06 -1.99
CA ILE A 43 -10.68 -12.95 -1.02
C ILE A 43 -10.81 -11.61 -1.75
N ASP A 44 -11.50 -10.66 -1.11
CA ASP A 44 -11.51 -9.26 -1.54
C ASP A 44 -10.25 -8.53 -1.05
N PHE A 45 -9.76 -7.58 -1.85
CA PHE A 45 -8.60 -6.74 -1.50
C PHE A 45 -8.93 -5.26 -1.47
N GLU A 46 -8.38 -4.58 -0.46
CA GLU A 46 -8.28 -3.12 -0.41
C GLU A 46 -6.79 -2.75 -0.34
N ILE A 47 -6.30 -1.94 -1.27
CA ILE A 47 -4.91 -1.48 -1.30
C ILE A 47 -4.87 0.00 -0.94
N VAL A 48 -4.27 0.32 0.21
CA VAL A 48 -4.08 1.70 0.67
C VAL A 48 -2.60 2.06 0.60
N PRO A 49 -2.19 3.06 -0.22
CA PRO A 49 -0.82 3.54 -0.23
C PRO A 49 -0.44 4.16 1.12
N VAL A 50 0.66 3.68 1.70
CA VAL A 50 1.21 4.22 2.96
C VAL A 50 2.54 4.88 2.65
N LEU A 51 2.75 6.08 3.17
CA LEU A 51 4.00 6.82 3.05
C LEU A 51 4.76 6.75 4.38
N ALA A 52 6.09 6.71 4.29
CA ALA A 52 6.90 7.01 5.46
C ALA A 52 6.60 8.45 5.92
N PRO A 53 6.69 8.76 7.23
CA PRO A 53 6.38 10.09 7.74
C PRO A 53 7.13 11.21 7.01
N THR A 54 8.40 10.99 6.68
CA THR A 54 9.24 11.95 5.95
C THR A 54 8.68 12.25 4.55
N ASP A 55 8.31 11.21 3.79
CA ASP A 55 7.78 11.36 2.43
C ASP A 55 6.40 12.01 2.43
N PHE A 56 5.56 11.69 3.42
CA PHE A 56 4.26 12.32 3.60
C PHE A 56 4.40 13.83 3.78
N TRP A 57 5.28 14.27 4.69
CA TRP A 57 5.48 15.71 4.95
C TRP A 57 6.16 16.42 3.78
N ALA A 58 7.09 15.76 3.09
CA ALA A 58 7.68 16.31 1.86
C ALA A 58 6.61 16.56 0.79
N LYS A 59 5.68 15.61 0.58
CA LYS A 59 4.55 15.77 -0.34
C LYS A 59 3.58 16.88 0.11
N ALA A 60 3.24 16.93 1.40
CA ALA A 60 2.31 17.93 1.94
C ALA A 60 2.88 19.36 1.84
N GLN A 61 4.19 19.54 1.93
CA GLN A 61 4.84 20.85 1.78
C GLN A 61 4.81 21.33 0.31
N LEU A 62 5.01 20.42 -0.65
CA LEU A 62 4.86 20.74 -2.07
C LEU A 62 3.46 21.27 -2.38
N SER A 63 2.40 20.64 -1.84
CA SER A 63 1.02 21.10 -2.07
C SER A 63 0.67 22.44 -1.41
N GLN A 64 1.39 22.86 -0.36
CA GLN A 64 1.17 24.15 0.29
C GLN A 64 1.84 25.31 -0.45
N ASN A 65 2.95 25.03 -1.14
CA ASN A 65 3.69 26.03 -1.91
C ASN A 65 3.03 26.41 -3.26
N ASP A 66 1.99 25.68 -3.68
CA ASP A 66 1.25 25.94 -4.92
C ASP A 66 0.03 26.87 -4.74
N LEU A 67 -0.23 27.37 -3.52
CA LEU A 67 -1.27 28.37 -3.28
C LEU A 67 -0.74 29.79 -3.56
N PRO A 68 -1.48 30.64 -4.31
CA PRO A 68 -1.05 32.01 -4.55
C PRO A 68 -0.99 32.81 -3.24
N PRO A 69 -0.05 33.76 -3.10
CA PRO A 69 0.03 34.61 -1.92
C PRO A 69 -1.25 35.47 -1.78
N SER A 70 -1.75 35.57 -0.54
CA SER A 70 -2.88 36.42 -0.15
C SER A 70 -2.66 37.90 -0.44
#